data_AF-A0A452YGK0-F1
#
_entry.id   AF-A0A452YGK0-F1
#
_cell.length_a   1.000
_cell.length_b   1.000
_cell.length_c   1.000
_cell.angle_alpha   90.00
_cell.angle_beta   90.00
_cell.angle_gamma   90.00
#
_symmetry.space_group_name_H-M   'P 1'
#
loop_
_entity.id
_entity.type
_entity.pdbx_description
1 polymer ?
#
loop_
_entity_poly.entity_id
_entity_poly.type
_entity_poly.pdbx_seq_one_letter_code
_entity_poly.pdbx_strand_id
1 'polypeptide(L)'
;GAVRTGGKGSMRRKKKAVHKTTTTDDKRLQSTLKRVGVNTIPGIEEVNIFKDDVVIQFLNPKVQASIGANTWVVSGTPQTKI
;
A
#
# COMPACT_ATOMS: atom_id res chain seq x y z
N GLY A 1 -9.36 -45.88 4.22
CA GLY A 1 -10.74 -45.35 4.25
C GLY A 1 -10.98 -44.50 3.02
N ALA A 2 -11.94 -44.88 2.18
CA ALA A 2 -12.17 -44.24 0.88
C ALA A 2 -12.75 -42.82 1.05
N VAL A 3 -12.02 -41.81 0.58
CA VAL A 3 -12.55 -40.45 0.45
C VAL A 3 -13.48 -40.40 -0.76
N ARG A 4 -14.76 -40.13 -0.52
CA ARG A 4 -15.79 -40.02 -1.56
C ARG A 4 -15.63 -38.68 -2.28
N THR A 5 -14.72 -38.62 -3.25
CA THR A 5 -14.54 -37.46 -4.13
C THR A 5 -15.59 -37.53 -5.26
N GLY A 6 -16.41 -36.47 -5.36
CA GLY A 6 -17.64 -36.39 -6.16
C GLY A 6 -17.61 -37.03 -7.55
N GLY A 7 -18.67 -37.79 -7.85
CA GLY A 7 -18.91 -38.38 -9.17
C GLY A 7 -19.55 -37.42 -10.18
N LYS A 8 -19.81 -37.93 -11.39
CA LYS A 8 -20.49 -37.22 -12.49
C LYS A 8 -21.90 -36.79 -12.03
N GLY A 9 -22.13 -35.48 -11.93
CA GLY A 9 -23.37 -34.89 -11.39
C GLY A 9 -23.28 -34.37 -9.95
N SER A 10 -22.16 -34.56 -9.25
CA SER A 10 -21.96 -33.96 -7.91
C SER A 10 -21.87 -32.42 -7.97
N MET A 11 -22.42 -31.75 -6.95
CA MET A 11 -22.43 -30.30 -6.87
C MET A 11 -20.98 -29.77 -6.87
N ARG A 12 -20.58 -29.09 -7.95
CA ARG A 12 -19.32 -28.36 -7.98
C ARG A 12 -19.35 -27.27 -6.91
N ARG A 13 -18.42 -27.33 -5.96
CA ARG A 13 -18.21 -26.24 -4.99
C ARG A 13 -17.93 -24.95 -5.76
N LYS A 14 -18.80 -23.94 -5.62
CA LYS A 14 -18.55 -22.61 -6.18
C LYS A 14 -17.31 -22.04 -5.48
N LYS A 15 -16.22 -21.88 -6.23
CA LYS A 15 -15.05 -21.12 -5.76
C LYS A 15 -15.47 -19.66 -5.67
N LYS A 16 -15.47 -19.09 -4.45
CA LYS A 16 -15.59 -17.63 -4.29
C LYS A 16 -14.31 -17.01 -4.84
N ALA A 17 -14.39 -16.44 -6.04
CA ALA A 17 -13.32 -15.61 -6.55
C ALA A 17 -13.31 -14.31 -5.73
N VAL A 18 -12.34 -14.19 -4.83
CA VAL A 18 -12.12 -12.94 -4.10
C VAL A 18 -11.37 -12.01 -5.03
N HIS A 19 -12.07 -11.05 -5.62
CA HIS A 19 -11.42 -9.93 -6.32
C HIS A 19 -10.77 -9.04 -5.27
N LYS A 20 -9.43 -8.94 -5.29
CA LYS A 20 -8.71 -7.92 -4.53
C LYS A 20 -9.04 -6.55 -5.13
N THR A 21 -9.63 -5.66 -4.35
CA THR A 21 -10.11 -4.32 -4.75
C THR A 21 -9.01 -3.25 -4.68
N THR A 22 -7.75 -3.62 -4.89
CA THR A 22 -6.57 -2.76 -4.69
C THR A 22 -6.69 -1.41 -5.38
N THR A 23 -7.28 -1.36 -6.58
CA THR A 23 -7.43 -0.13 -7.38
C THR A 23 -8.48 0.85 -6.83
N THR A 24 -9.49 0.37 -6.10
CA THR A 24 -10.52 1.25 -5.53
C THR A 24 -10.01 1.90 -4.25
N ASP A 25 -9.26 1.14 -3.45
CA ASP A 25 -8.71 1.60 -2.19
C ASP A 25 -7.64 2.69 -2.41
N ASP A 26 -6.79 2.55 -3.42
CA ASP A 26 -5.83 3.59 -3.82
C ASP A 26 -6.50 4.92 -4.21
N LYS A 27 -7.59 4.86 -4.97
CA LYS A 27 -8.36 6.07 -5.34
C LYS A 27 -8.95 6.74 -4.11
N ARG A 28 -9.49 5.96 -3.16
CA ARG A 28 -10.03 6.46 -1.90
C ARG A 28 -8.95 7.09 -1.04
N LEU A 29 -7.78 6.46 -0.93
CA LEU A 29 -6.63 7.01 -0.23
C LEU A 29 -6.22 8.36 -0.81
N GLN A 30 -6.03 8.45 -2.12
CA GLN A 30 -5.68 9.71 -2.79
C GLN A 30 -6.73 10.81 -2.59
N SER A 31 -8.03 10.45 -2.60
CA SER A 31 -9.10 11.41 -2.32
C SER A 31 -9.08 11.94 -0.88
N THR A 32 -8.70 11.08 0.07
CA THR A 32 -8.60 11.44 1.49
C THR A 32 -7.40 12.35 1.73
N LEU A 33 -6.25 12.02 1.15
CA LEU A 33 -5.04 12.84 1.23
C LEU A 33 -5.28 14.26 0.69
N LYS A 34 -5.91 14.39 -0.48
CA LYS A 34 -6.30 15.69 -1.03
C LYS A 34 -7.20 16.50 -0.09
N ARG A 35 -8.13 15.85 0.60
CA ARG A 35 -9.05 16.51 1.55
C ARG A 35 -8.31 17.05 2.79
N VAL A 36 -7.27 16.37 3.24
CA VAL A 36 -6.41 16.79 4.37
C VAL A 36 -5.44 17.90 3.95
N GLY A 37 -5.43 18.29 2.67
CA GLY A 37 -4.63 19.42 2.16
C GLY A 37 -3.15 19.10 1.99
N VAL A 38 -2.78 17.82 1.81
CA VAL A 38 -1.42 17.48 1.40
C VAL A 38 -1.23 17.73 -0.09
N ASN A 39 -0.08 18.30 -0.46
CA ASN A 39 0.30 18.59 -1.84
C ASN A 39 1.52 17.77 -2.24
N THR A 40 1.61 17.39 -3.52
CA THR A 40 2.78 16.68 -4.05
C THR A 40 4.00 17.60 -4.07
N ILE A 41 5.15 17.10 -3.58
CA ILE A 41 6.44 17.78 -3.65
C ILE A 41 7.27 17.10 -4.74
N PRO A 42 7.64 17.79 -5.84
CA PRO A 42 8.45 17.22 -6.90
C PRO A 42 9.93 17.16 -6.53
N GLY A 43 10.69 16.28 -7.20
CA GLY A 43 12.16 16.29 -7.14
C GLY A 43 12.77 15.73 -5.86
N ILE A 44 12.03 14.96 -5.06
CA ILE A 44 12.62 14.29 -3.89
C ILE A 44 13.45 13.10 -4.33
N GLU A 45 14.74 13.15 -4.04
CA GLU A 45 15.69 12.09 -4.38
C GLU A 45 15.72 11.00 -3.31
N GLU A 46 15.58 11.37 -2.04
CA GLU A 46 15.58 10.40 -0.95
C GLU A 46 14.80 10.88 0.27
N VAL A 47 14.30 9.91 1.05
CA VAL A 47 13.75 10.13 2.39
C VAL A 47 14.36 9.10 3.33
N ASN A 48 14.94 9.58 4.43
CA ASN A 48 15.51 8.74 5.47
C ASN A 48 14.68 8.89 6.75
N ILE A 49 14.19 7.76 7.28
CA ILE A 49 13.50 7.70 8.56
C ILE A 49 14.44 7.01 9.55
N PHE A 50 14.96 7.79 10.48
CA PHE A 50 15.82 7.30 11.56
C PHE A 50 14.93 6.83 12.71
N LYS A 51 15.12 5.58 13.12
CA LYS A 51 14.44 5.00 14.28
C LYS A 51 15.44 4.14 15.03
N ASP A 52 15.82 4.59 16.23
CA ASP A 52 16.85 3.94 17.05
C ASP A 52 18.14 3.76 16.22
N ASP A 53 18.65 2.54 16.10
CA ASP A 53 19.83 2.19 15.28
C ASP A 53 19.48 1.80 13.83
N VAL A 54 18.23 1.97 13.42
CA VAL A 54 17.73 1.53 12.11
C VAL A 54 17.37 2.73 11.24
N VAL A 55 17.79 2.69 9.97
CA VAL A 55 17.42 3.66 8.95
C VAL A 55 16.49 3.00 7.95
N ILE A 56 15.29 3.55 7.77
CA ILE A 56 14.39 3.19 6.68
C ILE A 56 14.58 4.24 5.57
N GLN A 57 15.26 3.84 4.50
CA GLN A 57 15.55 4.70 3.35
C GLN A 57 14.56 4.44 2.22
N PHE A 58 14.09 5.52 1.60
CA PHE A 58 13.36 5.49 0.34
C PHE A 58 14.17 6.23 -0.72
N LEU A 59 14.45 5.57 -1.84
CA LEU A 59 15.08 6.19 -3.02
C LEU A 59 14.00 6.62 -4.02
N ASN A 60 14.14 7.85 -4.52
CA ASN A 60 13.21 8.55 -5.40
C ASN A 60 11.72 8.35 -5.03
N PRO A 61 11.32 8.61 -3.77
CA PRO A 61 9.94 8.40 -3.35
C PRO A 61 8.98 9.44 -3.95
N LYS A 62 7.71 9.08 -4.05
CA LYS A 62 6.63 10.05 -4.20
C LYS A 62 6.30 10.65 -2.84
N VAL A 63 6.56 11.94 -2.68
CA VAL A 63 6.27 12.67 -1.44
C VAL A 63 5.09 13.61 -1.62
N GLN A 64 4.19 13.60 -0.64
CA GLN A 64 3.16 14.61 -0.47
C GLN A 64 3.26 15.16 0.95
N ALA A 65 2.99 16.45 1.14
CA ALA A 65 3.02 17.03 2.47
C ALA A 65 2.05 18.20 2.62
N SER A 66 1.60 18.41 3.85
CA SER A 66 1.06 19.67 4.32
C SER A 66 2.12 20.31 5.20
N ILE A 67 2.87 21.28 4.64
CA ILE A 67 4.03 21.90 5.29
C ILE A 67 3.57 22.67 6.53
N GLY A 68 2.48 23.44 6.44
CA GLY A 68 1.94 24.20 7.57
C GLY A 68 1.47 23.32 8.74
N ALA A 69 1.12 22.06 8.47
CA ALA A 69 0.67 21.09 9.47
C ALA A 69 1.75 20.06 9.85
N ASN A 70 2.99 20.19 9.35
CA ASN A 70 4.07 19.22 9.51
C ASN A 70 3.67 17.76 9.24
N THR A 71 2.74 17.54 8.31
CA THR A 71 2.25 16.21 7.96
C THR A 71 2.85 15.76 6.63
N TRP A 72 3.52 14.60 6.65
CA TRP A 72 4.23 14.05 5.50
C TRP A 72 3.68 12.69 5.11
N VAL A 73 3.57 12.45 3.81
CA VAL A 73 3.16 11.18 3.21
C VAL A 73 4.25 10.75 2.26
N VAL A 74 4.92 9.66 2.60
CA VAL A 74 6.00 9.07 1.81
C VAL A 74 5.48 7.79 1.18
N SER A 75 5.56 7.69 -0.14
CA SER A 75 5.15 6.50 -0.89
C SER A 75 6.29 6.04 -1.78
N GLY A 76 6.74 4.80 -1.57
CA GLY A 76 7.84 4.20 -2.31
C GLY A 76 8.24 2.87 -1.67
N THR A 77 9.22 2.20 -2.25
CA THR A 77 9.77 0.97 -1.68
C THR A 77 10.79 1.31 -0.59
N PRO A 78 10.57 0.91 0.68
CA PRO A 78 11.55 1.12 1.74
C PRO A 78 12.72 0.13 1.63
N GLN A 79 13.91 0.60 2.00
CA GLN A 79 15.09 -0.22 2.27
C GLN A 79 15.52 0.00 3.72
N THR A 80 15.56 -1.07 4.50
CA THR A 80 16.02 -1.01 5.89
C THR A 80 17.54 -1.21 5.94
N LYS A 81 18.24 -0.27 6.56
CA LYS A 81 19.67 -0.33 6.87
C LYS A 81 19.85 -0.38 8.38
N ILE A 82 20.81 -1.17 8.84
CA ILE A 82 21.28 -1.26 10.23
C ILE A 82 22.67 -0.63 10.25
#